data_AF-A0A952BME1-F1
#
_entry.id   AF-A0A952BME1-F1
#
_cell.length_a   1.000
_cell.length_b   1.000
_cell.length_c   1.000
_cell.angle_alpha   90.00
_cell.angle_beta   90.00
_cell.angle_gamma   90.00
#
_symmetry.space_group_name_H-M   'P 1'
#
loop_
_entity.id
_entity.type
_entity.pdbx_description
1 polymer ?
#
loop_
_entity_poly.entity_id
_entity_poly.type
_entity_poly.pdbx_seq_one_letter_code
_entity_poly.pdbx_strand_id
1 'polypeptide(L)'
;MWARARQVTRQQRLLLWLACSLLAGCSALSLAYNFADWILLWKIDGYFDISAEQERFLEERLTELHTWHRIETLPLYAAFLRRVQEQWRDGLTRDEIDGIVATYHELRADLIQRIVPHGALFLATVDTEQVRHLEQAFLKEN
;
A
#
# COMPACT_ATOMS: atom_id res chain seq x y z
N MET A 1 -16.18 13.18 -40.33
CA MET A 1 -16.22 13.58 -38.92
C MET A 1 -15.13 12.82 -38.17
N TRP A 2 -14.10 13.55 -37.73
CA TRP A 2 -13.12 13.28 -36.67
C TRP A 2 -12.25 12.00 -36.68
N ALA A 3 -11.00 12.15 -37.13
CA ALA A 3 -9.85 11.40 -36.60
C ALA A 3 -8.55 12.20 -36.83
N ARG A 4 -8.29 13.24 -36.03
CA ARG A 4 -6.92 13.77 -35.91
C ARG A 4 -6.16 12.86 -34.94
N ALA A 5 -5.44 11.89 -35.49
CA ALA A 5 -4.38 11.23 -34.73
C ALA A 5 -3.41 12.32 -34.24
N ARG A 6 -3.32 12.54 -32.92
CA ARG A 6 -2.35 13.49 -32.36
C ARG A 6 -0.96 12.95 -32.67
N GLN A 7 -0.27 13.56 -33.64
CA GLN A 7 1.12 13.23 -33.92
C GLN A 7 1.95 13.60 -32.68
N VAL A 8 2.48 12.57 -31.99
CA VAL A 8 3.37 12.78 -30.85
C VAL A 8 4.69 13.36 -31.39
N THR A 9 4.98 14.61 -31.03
CA THR A 9 6.15 15.32 -31.56
C THR A 9 7.45 14.76 -30.98
N ARG A 10 8.57 14.92 -31.70
CA ARG A 10 9.91 14.51 -31.22
C ARG A 10 10.24 15.09 -29.85
N GLN A 11 9.76 16.30 -29.56
CA GLN A 11 9.84 16.98 -28.26
C GLN A 11 9.10 16.20 -27.15
N GLN A 12 7.86 15.78 -27.41
CA GLN A 12 7.09 14.96 -26.45
C GLN A 12 7.73 13.60 -26.19
N ARG A 13 8.34 12.97 -27.20
CA ARG A 13 9.08 11.70 -27.04
C ARG A 13 10.33 11.87 -26.20
N LEU A 14 11.07 12.97 -26.39
CA LEU A 14 12.27 13.29 -25.60
C LEU A 14 11.90 13.60 -24.14
N LEU A 15 10.81 14.34 -23.91
CA LEU A 15 10.31 14.63 -22.57
C LEU A 15 9.87 13.36 -21.83
N LEU A 16 9.15 12.45 -22.50
CA LEU A 16 8.79 11.14 -21.94
C LEU A 16 10.02 10.31 -21.59
N TRP A 17 11.02 10.26 -22.47
CA TRP A 17 12.27 9.55 -22.20
C TRP A 17 13.03 10.12 -21.00
N LEU A 18 13.14 11.45 -20.92
CA LEU A 18 13.78 12.13 -19.81
C LEU A 18 13.03 11.86 -18.49
N ALA A 19 11.69 11.91 -18.51
CA ALA A 19 10.86 11.59 -17.34
C ALA A 19 11.04 10.14 -16.88
N CYS A 20 11.03 9.17 -17.79
CA CYS A 20 11.28 7.76 -17.45
C CYS A 20 12.68 7.52 -16.88
N SER A 21 13.71 8.19 -17.42
CA SER A 21 15.08 8.08 -16.91
C SER A 21 15.23 8.71 -15.51
N LEU A 22 14.52 9.80 -15.23
CA LEU A 22 14.48 10.41 -13.90
C LEU A 22 13.78 9.49 -12.89
N LEU A 23 12.72 8.80 -13.30
CA LEU A 23 12.01 7.81 -12.47
C LEU A 23 12.88 6.56 -12.19
N ALA A 24 13.79 6.18 -13.08
CA ALA A 24 14.70 5.06 -12.87
C ALA A 24 15.72 5.30 -11.72
N GLY A 25 15.91 6.56 -11.30
CA GLY A 25 16.72 6.92 -10.14
C GLY A 25 16.01 6.74 -8.78
N CYS A 26 14.68 6.61 -8.78
CA CYS A 26 13.89 6.22 -7.61
C CYS A 26 13.65 4.71 -7.66
N SER A 27 13.87 3.99 -6.56
CA SER A 27 13.48 2.57 -6.54
C SER A 27 11.96 2.48 -6.78
N ALA A 28 11.53 1.55 -7.64
CA ALA A 28 10.10 1.33 -7.89
C ALA A 28 9.33 1.10 -6.59
N LEU A 29 9.99 0.49 -5.60
CA LEU A 29 9.48 0.32 -4.24
C LEU A 29 9.27 1.66 -3.52
N SER A 30 10.24 2.57 -3.55
CA SER A 30 10.12 3.90 -2.95
C SER A 30 9.00 4.70 -3.61
N LEU A 31 8.88 4.62 -4.94
CA LEU A 31 7.80 5.26 -5.66
C LEU A 31 6.44 4.69 -5.24
N ALA A 32 6.24 3.39 -5.32
CA ALA A 32 4.99 2.73 -4.94
C ALA A 32 4.63 3.04 -3.48
N TYR A 33 5.61 3.03 -2.58
CA TYR A 33 5.38 3.35 -1.17
C TYR A 33 4.96 4.82 -0.97
N ASN A 34 5.59 5.77 -1.67
CA ASN A 34 5.20 7.19 -1.55
C ASN A 34 3.76 7.47 -2.03
N PHE A 35 3.17 6.59 -2.83
CA PHE A 35 1.78 6.66 -3.28
C PHE A 35 0.91 5.56 -2.65
N ALA A 36 1.33 4.97 -1.52
CA ALA A 36 0.66 3.81 -0.94
C ALA A 36 -0.78 4.12 -0.50
N ASP A 37 -1.03 5.30 0.06
CA ASP A 37 -2.37 5.79 0.41
C ASP A 37 -3.31 5.80 -0.81
N TRP A 38 -2.87 6.40 -1.92
CA TRP A 38 -3.62 6.45 -3.17
C TRP A 38 -3.85 5.05 -3.76
N ILE A 39 -2.83 4.20 -3.77
CA ILE A 39 -2.95 2.81 -4.26
C ILE A 39 -3.94 2.02 -3.40
N LEU A 40 -3.90 2.19 -2.08
CA LEU A 40 -4.81 1.53 -1.15
C LEU A 40 -6.26 2.01 -1.36
N LEU A 41 -6.47 3.31 -1.53
CA LEU A 41 -7.79 3.87 -1.82
C LEU A 41 -8.35 3.30 -3.12
N TRP A 42 -7.56 3.31 -4.19
CA TRP A 42 -7.93 2.72 -5.49
C TRP A 42 -8.25 1.22 -5.37
N LYS A 43 -7.50 0.49 -4.55
CA LYS A 43 -7.75 -0.93 -4.33
C LYS A 43 -9.04 -1.17 -3.54
N ILE A 44 -9.32 -0.36 -2.52
CA ILE A 44 -10.57 -0.45 -1.76
C ILE A 44 -11.76 -0.13 -2.67
N ASP A 45 -11.66 0.91 -3.50
CA ASP A 45 -12.67 1.24 -4.51
C ASP A 45 -12.92 0.07 -5.47
N GLY A 46 -11.85 -0.55 -5.99
CA GLY A 46 -11.98 -1.74 -6.84
C GLY A 46 -12.76 -2.91 -6.22
N TYR A 47 -12.66 -3.09 -4.90
CA TYR A 47 -13.38 -4.14 -4.17
C TYR A 47 -14.77 -3.75 -3.69
N PHE A 48 -15.03 -2.48 -3.39
CA PHE A 48 -16.27 -2.07 -2.72
C PHE A 48 -17.15 -1.13 -3.54
N ASP A 49 -16.66 -0.57 -4.66
CA ASP A 49 -17.33 0.49 -5.44
C ASP A 49 -17.77 1.62 -4.50
N ILE A 50 -16.78 2.33 -3.95
CA ILE A 50 -17.02 3.21 -2.80
C ILE A 50 -17.71 4.51 -3.23
N SER A 51 -18.63 5.01 -2.40
CA SER A 51 -19.28 6.29 -2.65
C SER A 51 -18.32 7.47 -2.45
N ALA A 52 -18.65 8.63 -3.00
CA ALA A 52 -17.87 9.86 -2.80
C ALA A 52 -17.78 10.32 -1.31
N GLU A 53 -18.67 9.83 -0.44
CA GLU A 53 -18.56 10.06 1.00
C GLU A 53 -17.56 9.11 1.65
N GLN A 54 -17.62 7.83 1.29
CA GLN A 54 -16.66 6.82 1.75
C GLN A 54 -15.24 7.10 1.26
N GLU A 55 -15.09 7.58 0.02
CA GLU A 55 -13.79 7.96 -0.57
C GLU A 55 -13.13 9.07 0.25
N ARG A 56 -13.83 10.18 0.51
CA ARG A 56 -13.31 11.29 1.34
C ARG A 56 -12.97 10.82 2.76
N PHE A 57 -13.83 9.99 3.35
CA PHE A 57 -13.60 9.42 4.67
C PHE A 57 -12.32 8.58 4.74
N LEU A 58 -12.08 7.75 3.71
CA LEU A 58 -10.93 6.86 3.61
C LEU A 58 -9.64 7.61 3.24
N GLU A 59 -9.69 8.59 2.34
CA GLU A 59 -8.52 9.36 1.91
C GLU A 59 -7.80 10.01 3.10
N GLU A 60 -8.55 10.68 3.97
CA GLU A 60 -8.01 11.29 5.20
C GLU A 60 -7.31 10.25 6.08
N ARG A 61 -7.98 9.12 6.34
CA ARG A 61 -7.50 8.07 7.27
C ARG A 61 -6.32 7.29 6.71
N LEU A 62 -6.33 7.01 5.41
CA LEU A 62 -5.22 6.34 4.74
C LEU A 62 -3.99 7.24 4.71
N THR A 63 -4.16 8.55 4.49
CA THR A 63 -3.07 9.52 4.55
C THR A 63 -2.45 9.58 5.94
N GLU A 64 -3.27 9.65 6.99
CA GLU A 64 -2.82 9.63 8.39
C GLU A 64 -2.10 8.32 8.74
N LEU A 65 -2.71 7.18 8.40
CA LEU A 65 -2.13 5.86 8.64
C LEU A 65 -0.80 5.67 7.89
N HIS A 66 -0.73 6.11 6.64
CA HIS A 66 0.48 6.03 5.82
C HIS A 66 1.60 6.92 6.41
N THR A 67 1.26 8.14 6.83
CA THR A 67 2.20 9.06 7.48
C THR A 67 2.76 8.48 8.77
N TRP A 68 1.87 7.97 9.63
CA TRP A 68 2.25 7.29 10.86
C TRP A 68 3.17 6.10 10.57
N HIS A 69 2.74 5.20 9.68
CA HIS A 69 3.50 4.00 9.34
C HIS A 69 4.88 4.35 8.79
N ARG A 70 4.99 5.40 7.98
CA ARG A 70 6.26 5.87 7.42
C ARG A 70 7.21 6.43 8.48
N ILE A 71 6.71 7.25 9.40
CA ILE A 71 7.55 8.01 10.34
C ILE A 71 7.90 7.16 11.58
N GLU A 72 6.94 6.41 12.11
CA GLU A 72 7.10 5.69 13.36
C GLU A 72 7.41 4.20 13.15
N THR A 73 6.67 3.53 12.25
CA THR A 73 6.68 2.06 12.16
C THR A 73 7.76 1.52 11.21
N LEU A 74 7.93 2.12 10.04
CA LEU A 74 8.87 1.66 9.02
C LEU A 74 10.33 1.65 9.50
N PRO A 75 10.81 2.63 10.30
CA PRO A 75 12.14 2.56 10.91
C PRO A 75 12.31 1.36 11.84
N LEU A 76 11.26 0.97 12.58
CA LEU A 76 11.28 -0.20 13.46
C LEU A 76 11.39 -1.49 12.63
N TYR A 77 10.65 -1.59 11.53
CA TYR A 77 10.74 -2.73 10.61
C TYR A 77 12.14 -2.82 10.01
N ALA A 78 12.72 -1.69 9.59
CA ALA A 78 14.07 -1.65 9.05
C ALA A 78 15.14 -2.04 10.10
N ALA A 79 14.96 -1.67 11.37
CA ALA A 79 15.84 -2.08 12.46
C ALA A 79 15.70 -3.59 12.75
N PHE A 80 14.47 -4.07 12.83
CA PHE A 80 14.17 -5.50 13.03
C PHE A 80 14.79 -6.35 11.92
N LEU A 81 14.54 -6.03 10.65
CA LEU A 81 15.07 -6.80 9.52
C LEU A 81 16.60 -6.78 9.45
N ARG A 82 17.26 -5.67 9.82
CA ARG A 82 18.72 -5.63 9.93
C ARG A 82 19.24 -6.57 11.03
N ARG A 83 18.59 -6.59 12.19
CA ARG A 83 18.93 -7.53 13.27
C ARG A 83 18.78 -8.99 12.82
N VAL A 84 17.67 -9.32 12.13
CA VAL A 84 17.46 -10.67 11.57
C VAL A 84 18.54 -11.02 10.57
N GLN A 85 18.92 -10.09 9.70
CA GLN A 85 20.00 -10.28 8.73
C GLN A 85 21.35 -10.56 9.41
N GLU A 86 21.65 -9.89 10.51
CA GLU A 86 22.87 -10.10 11.30
C GLU A 86 22.88 -11.49 11.97
N GLN A 87 21.75 -11.91 12.56
CA GLN A 87 21.58 -13.23 13.18
C GLN A 87 21.62 -14.38 12.16
N TRP A 88 21.24 -14.13 10.91
CA TRP A 88 21.24 -15.16 9.87
C TRP A 88 22.66 -15.57 9.41
N ARG A 89 23.70 -14.78 9.71
CA ARG A 89 25.03 -14.90 9.07
C ARG A 89 25.70 -16.27 9.26
N ASP A 90 25.44 -16.93 10.37
CA ASP A 90 25.95 -18.26 10.72
C ASP A 90 24.83 -19.32 10.85
N GLY A 91 23.62 -18.96 10.42
CA GLY A 91 22.40 -19.77 10.52
C GLY A 91 21.65 -19.52 11.83
N LEU A 92 20.31 -19.61 11.77
CA LEU A 92 19.47 -19.33 12.94
C LEU A 92 19.33 -20.55 13.87
N THR A 93 19.49 -20.29 15.16
CA THR A 93 19.08 -21.22 16.22
C THR A 93 17.56 -21.18 16.44
N ARG A 94 17.02 -22.18 17.14
CA ARG A 94 15.60 -22.21 17.49
C ARG A 94 15.20 -21.01 18.36
N ASP A 95 16.01 -20.68 19.37
CA ASP A 95 15.72 -19.58 20.30
C ASP A 95 15.71 -18.23 19.57
N GLU A 96 16.58 -18.05 18.57
CA GLU A 96 16.56 -16.85 17.71
C GLU A 96 15.32 -16.79 16.85
N ILE A 97 14.89 -17.90 16.25
CA ILE A 97 13.64 -17.97 15.49
C ILE A 97 12.45 -17.58 16.38
N ASP A 98 12.39 -18.12 17.60
CA ASP A 98 11.31 -17.83 18.54
C ASP A 98 11.29 -16.33 18.91
N GLY A 99 12.47 -15.72 19.12
CA GLY A 99 12.60 -14.29 19.34
C GLY A 99 12.17 -13.44 18.13
N ILE A 100 12.54 -13.85 16.91
CA ILE A 100 12.14 -13.19 15.67
C ILE A 100 10.63 -13.21 15.49
N VAL A 101 10.01 -14.37 15.72
CA VAL A 101 8.56 -14.56 15.63
C VAL A 101 7.83 -13.71 16.69
N ALA A 102 8.35 -13.65 17.91
CA ALA A 102 7.78 -12.81 18.97
C ALA A 102 7.79 -11.32 18.57
N THR A 103 8.93 -10.79 18.12
CA THR A 103 9.03 -9.39 17.67
C THR A 103 8.13 -9.12 16.45
N TYR A 104 8.02 -10.06 15.50
CA TYR A 104 7.08 -9.94 14.39
C TYR A 104 5.63 -9.83 14.89
N HIS A 105 5.24 -10.63 15.88
CA HIS A 105 3.90 -10.57 16.45
C HIS A 105 3.61 -9.24 17.15
N GLU A 106 4.57 -8.67 17.86
CA GLU A 106 4.44 -7.34 18.49
C GLU A 106 4.24 -6.25 17.44
N LEU A 107 5.10 -6.21 16.42
CA LEU A 107 5.01 -5.25 15.32
C LEU A 107 3.68 -5.37 14.55
N ARG A 108 3.25 -6.61 14.29
CA ARG A 108 1.95 -6.88 13.65
C ARG A 108 0.79 -6.45 14.54
N ALA A 109 0.85 -6.71 15.84
CA ALA A 109 -0.23 -6.36 16.77
C ALA A 109 -0.44 -4.85 16.82
N ASP A 110 0.64 -4.06 16.91
CA ASP A 110 0.58 -2.59 16.89
C ASP A 110 -0.06 -2.06 15.59
N LEU A 111 0.40 -2.58 14.44
CA LEU A 111 -0.18 -2.25 13.13
C LEU A 111 -1.70 -2.53 13.08
N ILE A 112 -2.12 -3.72 13.50
CA ILE A 112 -3.52 -4.13 13.46
C ILE A 112 -4.36 -3.30 14.43
N GLN A 113 -3.86 -3.02 15.64
CA GLN A 113 -4.56 -2.18 16.62
C GLN A 113 -4.86 -0.78 16.09
N ARG A 114 -3.97 -0.24 15.24
CA ARG A 114 -4.16 1.09 14.65
C ARG A 114 -5.05 1.06 13.41
N ILE A 115 -4.98 0.01 12.60
CA ILE A 115 -5.82 -0.13 11.38
C ILE A 115 -7.28 -0.46 11.71
N VAL A 116 -7.53 -1.35 12.66
CA VAL A 116 -8.85 -1.94 12.93
C VAL A 116 -9.94 -0.90 13.18
N PRO A 117 -9.74 0.16 14.00
CA PRO A 117 -10.78 1.16 14.23
C PRO A 117 -11.23 1.86 12.95
N HIS A 118 -10.31 2.22 12.07
CA HIS A 118 -10.63 2.87 10.80
C HIS A 118 -11.36 1.91 9.84
N GLY A 119 -10.87 0.67 9.75
CA GLY A 119 -11.49 -0.36 8.93
C GLY A 119 -12.90 -0.71 9.41
N ALA A 120 -13.11 -0.84 10.72
CA ALA A 120 -14.42 -1.15 11.29
C ALA A 120 -15.44 -0.03 11.03
N LEU A 121 -15.03 1.24 11.13
CA LEU A 121 -15.89 2.37 10.79
C LEU A 121 -16.27 2.38 9.31
N PHE A 122 -15.33 2.11 8.41
CA PHE A 122 -15.64 1.98 6.97
C PHE A 122 -16.60 0.81 6.72
N LEU A 123 -16.30 -0.38 7.25
CA LEU A 123 -17.10 -1.59 7.06
C LEU A 123 -18.53 -1.43 7.62
N ALA A 124 -18.73 -0.60 8.64
CA ALA A 124 -20.06 -0.28 9.15
C ALA A 124 -20.92 0.57 8.18
N THR A 125 -20.31 1.19 7.17
CA THR A 125 -21.00 1.94 6.11
C THR A 125 -21.26 1.12 4.85
N VAL A 126 -20.71 -0.10 4.76
CA VAL A 126 -20.83 -0.96 3.57
C VAL A 126 -22.24 -1.53 3.49
N ASP A 127 -22.88 -1.38 2.33
CA ASP A 127 -24.23 -1.89 2.09
C ASP A 127 -24.25 -3.23 1.34
N THR A 128 -25.45 -3.76 1.10
CA THR A 128 -25.64 -5.06 0.43
C THR A 128 -25.18 -5.05 -1.03
N GLU A 129 -25.24 -3.90 -1.72
CA GLU A 129 -24.74 -3.79 -3.08
C GLU A 129 -23.21 -3.88 -3.12
N GLN A 130 -22.55 -3.16 -2.22
CA GLN A 130 -21.10 -3.19 -2.10
C GLN A 130 -20.58 -4.57 -1.66
N VAL A 131 -21.28 -5.29 -0.79
CA VAL A 131 -20.95 -6.69 -0.45
C VAL A 131 -21.01 -7.60 -1.69
N ARG A 132 -22.03 -7.44 -2.54
CA ARG A 132 -22.15 -8.22 -3.77
C ARG A 132 -21.04 -7.91 -4.77
N HIS A 133 -20.65 -6.64 -4.87
CA HIS A 133 -19.52 -6.21 -5.71
C HIS A 133 -18.20 -6.83 -5.21
N LEU A 134 -17.98 -6.83 -3.89
CA LEU A 134 -16.84 -7.49 -3.25
C LEU A 134 -16.77 -8.99 -3.59
N GLU A 135 -17.87 -9.71 -3.48
CA GLU A 135 -17.93 -11.14 -3.84
C GLU A 135 -17.56 -11.37 -5.31
N GLN A 136 -18.07 -10.54 -6.22
CA GLN A 136 -17.74 -10.61 -7.64
C GLN A 136 -16.28 -10.29 -7.92
N ALA A 137 -15.70 -9.32 -7.21
CA ALA A 137 -14.29 -8.98 -7.31
C ALA A 137 -13.40 -10.17 -6.91
N PHE A 138 -13.70 -10.84 -5.79
CA PHE A 138 -12.98 -12.04 -5.36
C PHE A 138 -13.06 -13.21 -6.34
N LEU A 139 -14.18 -13.38 -7.04
CA LEU A 139 -14.34 -14.44 -8.05
C LEU A 139 -13.58 -14.17 -9.35
N LYS A 140 -13.24 -12.91 -9.66
CA LYS A 140 -12.49 -12.55 -10.86
C LYS A 140 -10.96 -12.67 -10.69
N GLU A 141 -10.48 -12.58 -9.45
CA GLU A 141 -9.06 -12.63 -9.12
C GLU A 141 -8.54 -14.05 -8.82
N ASN A 142 -9.43 -15.04 -8.68
CA ASN A 142 -9.12 -16.47 -8.50
C ASN A 142 -9.36 -17.26 -9.78
#